data_AF-A0AAP3A513-F1
#
_entry.id   AF-A0AAP3A513-F1
#
_cell.length_a   1.000
_cell.length_b   1.000
_cell.length_c   1.000
_cell.angle_alpha   90.00
_cell.angle_beta   90.00
_cell.angle_gamma   90.00
#
_symmetry.space_group_name_H-M   'P 1'
#
loop_
_entity.id
_entity.type
_entity.pdbx_description
1 polymer ?
#
loop_
_entity_poly.entity_id
_entity_poly.type
_entity_poly.pdbx_seq_one_letter_code
_entity_poly.pdbx_strand_id
1 'polypeptide(L)'
;PGTTITPLPNQEALDIIVSPQAIIPIGLDLTNAATGGTAALLNYSLMSSRAEFSNGSSDYSQAALEGGININDWMLRSHQFL
;
A
#
# COMPACT_ATOMS: atom_id res chain seq x y z
N PRO A 1 18.76 -12.79 -31.48
CA PRO A 1 18.54 -13.96 -32.38
C PRO A 1 18.12 -15.18 -31.53
N GLY A 2 16.97 -15.82 -31.83
CA GLY A 2 16.46 -16.97 -31.05
C GLY A 2 15.03 -16.86 -30.53
N THR A 3 14.28 -15.84 -30.95
CA THR A 3 12.84 -15.71 -30.64
C THR A 3 12.01 -16.06 -31.87
N THR A 4 11.03 -16.94 -31.70
CA THR A 4 10.03 -17.27 -32.72
C THR A 4 8.67 -16.75 -32.29
N ILE A 5 7.96 -16.06 -33.18
CA ILE A 5 6.63 -15.51 -32.94
C ILE A 5 5.67 -16.12 -33.97
N THR A 6 4.63 -16.81 -33.51
CA THR A 6 3.61 -17.44 -34.35
C THR A 6 2.24 -16.84 -34.02
N PRO A 7 1.59 -16.13 -34.96
CA PRO A 7 0.24 -15.61 -34.73
C PRO A 7 -0.81 -16.72 -34.83
N LEU A 8 -1.81 -16.68 -33.94
CA LEU A 8 -2.98 -17.56 -33.92
C LEU A 8 -4.26 -16.71 -34.06
N PRO A 9 -4.58 -16.18 -35.26
CA PRO A 9 -5.62 -15.16 -35.43
C PRO A 9 -7.04 -15.65 -35.08
N ASN A 10 -7.29 -16.95 -35.23
CA ASN A 10 -8.56 -17.59 -34.86
C ASN A 10 -8.77 -17.69 -33.34
N GLN A 11 -7.77 -17.35 -32.54
CA GLN A 11 -7.79 -17.36 -31.08
C GLN A 11 -7.42 -16.01 -30.46
N GLU A 12 -7.21 -14.98 -31.29
CA GLU A 12 -6.70 -13.66 -30.86
C GLU A 12 -5.43 -13.77 -29.99
N ALA A 13 -4.57 -14.74 -30.30
CA ALA A 13 -3.40 -15.09 -29.49
C ALA A 13 -2.09 -15.08 -30.28
N LEU A 14 -0.97 -15.01 -29.56
CA LEU A 14 0.39 -15.11 -30.09
C LEU A 14 1.18 -16.16 -29.30
N ASP A 15 1.78 -17.12 -30.00
CA ASP A 15 2.75 -18.03 -29.42
C ASP A 15 4.16 -17.41 -29.56
N ILE A 16 4.86 -17.25 -28.44
CA ILE A 16 6.19 -16.65 -28.40
C ILE A 16 7.15 -17.62 -27.71
N ILE A 17 8.14 -18.10 -28.45
CA ILE A 17 9.20 -18.98 -27.92
C ILE A 17 10.47 -18.14 -27.77
N VAL A 18 11.01 -18.10 -26.55
CA VAL A 18 12.23 -17.35 -26.20
C VAL A 18 13.28 -18.25 -25.54
N SER A 19 14.52 -17.80 -25.53
CA SER A 19 15.59 -18.45 -24.75
C SER A 19 15.29 -18.37 -23.25
N PRO A 20 15.59 -19.41 -22.45
CA PRO A 20 15.33 -19.39 -21.00
C PRO A 20 15.99 -18.21 -20.27
N GLN A 21 17.15 -17.74 -20.73
CA GLN A 21 17.86 -16.60 -20.16
C GLN A 21 17.14 -15.25 -20.37
N ALA A 22 16.16 -15.20 -21.26
CA ALA A 22 15.34 -14.01 -21.51
C ALA A 22 14.09 -13.93 -20.60
N ILE A 23 13.81 -14.98 -19.83
CA ILE A 23 12.69 -15.01 -18.88
C ILE A 23 13.16 -14.38 -17.57
N ILE A 24 12.57 -13.25 -17.20
CA ILE A 24 12.73 -12.68 -15.86
C ILE A 24 11.85 -13.50 -14.91
N PRO A 25 12.37 -14.04 -13.80
CA PRO A 25 11.57 -14.79 -12.85
C PRO A 25 10.44 -13.93 -12.28
N ILE A 26 9.26 -14.52 -12.16
CA ILE A 26 8.07 -13.88 -11.58
C ILE A 26 8.42 -13.43 -10.15
N GLY A 27 8.26 -12.14 -9.86
CA GLY A 27 8.59 -11.53 -8.55
C GLY A 27 9.94 -10.79 -8.49
N LEU A 28 10.78 -10.87 -9.53
CA LEU A 28 11.99 -10.03 -9.67
C LEU A 28 11.77 -8.78 -10.54
N ASP A 29 10.60 -8.67 -11.15
CA ASP A 29 10.24 -7.50 -11.96
C ASP A 29 9.74 -6.35 -11.07
N LEU A 30 10.66 -5.48 -10.69
CA LEU A 30 10.36 -4.25 -9.94
C LEU A 30 9.85 -3.11 -10.83
N THR A 31 9.80 -3.28 -12.16
CA THR A 31 9.37 -2.20 -13.07
C THR A 31 7.85 -1.99 -13.07
N ASN A 32 7.09 -2.97 -12.60
CA ASN A 32 5.62 -2.96 -12.59
C ASN A 32 5.01 -2.65 -11.21
N ALA A 33 5.75 -1.95 -10.34
CA ALA A 33 5.14 -1.42 -9.12
C ALA A 33 4.07 -0.37 -9.47
N ALA A 34 2.90 -0.45 -8.83
CA ALA A 34 1.92 0.63 -8.92
C ALA A 34 2.51 1.88 -8.28
N THR A 35 2.80 2.90 -9.10
CA THR A 35 3.37 4.18 -8.68
C THR A 35 2.36 5.30 -8.85
N GLY A 36 2.59 6.40 -8.14
CA GLY A 36 1.78 7.60 -8.28
C GLY A 36 0.45 7.63 -7.52
N GLY A 37 -0.35 8.66 -7.83
CA GLY A 37 -1.63 8.95 -7.19
C GLY A 37 -1.54 10.10 -6.17
N THR A 38 -2.68 10.72 -5.89
CA THR A 38 -2.79 11.78 -4.87
C THR A 38 -3.94 11.46 -3.94
N ALA A 39 -3.64 11.32 -2.65
CA ALA A 39 -4.64 11.00 -1.64
C ALA A 39 -4.24 11.57 -0.27
N ALA A 40 -5.24 11.90 0.55
CA ALA A 40 -5.07 12.21 1.95
C ALA A 40 -5.63 11.07 2.82
N LEU A 41 -5.06 10.88 4.01
CA LEU A 41 -5.52 9.89 4.99
C LEU A 41 -5.50 10.49 6.40
N LEU A 42 -6.44 10.03 7.21
CA LEU A 42 -6.53 10.33 8.63
C LEU A 42 -6.98 9.06 9.36
N ASN A 43 -6.14 8.58 10.27
CA ASN A 43 -6.43 7.50 11.19
C ASN A 43 -6.46 8.05 12.62
N TYR A 44 -7.33 7.48 13.46
CA TYR A 44 -7.49 7.94 14.84
C TYR A 44 -7.73 6.76 15.78
N SER A 45 -7.25 6.91 17.02
CA SER A 45 -7.56 6.02 18.14
C SER A 45 -7.86 6.89 19.36
N LEU A 46 -9.03 6.68 19.97
CA LEU A 46 -9.48 7.43 21.14
C LEU A 46 -9.73 6.46 22.29
N MET A 47 -9.22 6.80 23.47
CA MET A 47 -9.45 6.03 24.69
C MET A 47 -9.94 6.96 25.78
N SER A 48 -10.98 6.55 26.49
CA SER A 48 -11.44 7.22 27.69
C SER A 48 -11.69 6.18 28.78
N SER A 49 -11.34 6.52 30.02
CA SER A 49 -11.60 5.67 31.18
C SER A 49 -12.08 6.51 32.35
N ARG A 50 -13.03 5.94 33.09
CA ARG A 50 -13.53 6.48 34.35
C ARG A 50 -13.25 5.48 35.46
N ALA A 51 -12.65 5.95 36.54
CA ALA A 51 -12.49 5.19 37.78
C ALA A 51 -13.38 5.79 38.86
N GLU A 52 -14.19 4.96 39.50
CA GLU A 52 -15.03 5.35 40.63
C GLU A 52 -14.51 4.71 41.92
N PHE A 53 -14.52 5.47 43.02
CA PHE A 53 -14.08 5.02 44.33
C PHE A 53 -14.95 5.68 45.41
N SER A 54 -14.87 5.17 46.64
CA SER A 54 -15.80 5.50 47.73
C SER A 54 -16.02 6.99 47.98
N ASN A 55 -15.03 7.84 47.66
CA ASN A 55 -15.07 9.29 47.92
C ASN A 55 -14.90 10.16 46.65
N GLY A 56 -15.07 9.61 45.45
CA GLY A 56 -14.97 10.39 44.22
C GLY A 56 -14.80 9.58 42.93
N SER A 57 -14.50 10.29 41.85
CA SER A 57 -14.22 9.70 40.55
C SER A 57 -13.01 10.36 39.89
N SER A 58 -12.36 9.65 38.98
CA SER A 58 -11.29 10.16 38.12
C SER A 58 -11.63 9.83 36.67
N ASP A 59 -11.45 10.80 35.77
CA ASP A 59 -11.63 10.65 34.34
C ASP A 59 -10.28 10.82 33.64
N TYR A 60 -10.00 9.96 32.68
CA TYR A 60 -8.80 10.00 31.87
C TYR A 60 -9.16 9.81 30.41
N SER A 61 -8.52 10.56 29.52
CA SER A 61 -8.72 10.44 28.08
C SER A 61 -7.40 10.61 27.36
N GLN A 62 -7.25 9.89 26.25
CA GLN A 62 -6.13 9.97 25.34
C GLN A 62 -6.62 9.90 23.90
N ALA A 63 -5.89 10.55 23.01
CA ALA A 63 -6.08 10.45 21.57
C ALA A 63 -4.74 10.24 20.86
N ALA A 64 -4.73 9.31 19.91
CA ALA A 64 -3.67 9.17 18.93
C ALA A 64 -4.22 9.50 17.55
N LEU A 65 -3.60 10.44 16.86
CA LEU A 65 -3.98 10.88 15.53
C LEU A 65 -2.81 10.63 14.56
N GLU A 66 -3.10 9.99 13.45
CA GLU A 66 -2.17 9.83 12.34
C GLU A 66 -2.75 10.47 11.08
N GLY A 67 -2.09 11.52 10.61
CA GLY A 67 -2.41 12.18 9.36
C GLY A 67 -1.40 11.82 8.28
N GLY A 68 -1.82 11.83 7.03
CA GLY A 68 -0.90 11.64 5.92
C GLY A 68 -1.41 12.15 4.58
N ILE A 69 -0.45 12.39 3.70
CA ILE A 69 -0.69 12.65 2.28
C ILE A 69 0.22 11.76 1.44
N ASN A 70 -0.29 11.31 0.31
CA ASN A 70 0.46 10.66 -0.76
C ASN A 70 0.37 11.57 -1.98
N ILE A 71 1.50 11.94 -2.58
CA ILE A 71 1.57 12.75 -3.80
C ILE A 71 2.61 12.13 -4.71
N ASN A 72 2.17 11.57 -5.83
CA ASN A 72 2.98 10.74 -6.70
C ASN A 72 3.65 9.62 -5.87
N ASP A 73 4.97 9.56 -5.86
CA ASP A 73 5.75 8.57 -5.11
C ASP A 73 6.19 9.07 -3.72
N TRP A 74 5.77 10.28 -3.34
CA TRP A 74 6.09 10.87 -2.04
C TRP A 74 5.01 10.57 -1.00
N MET A 75 5.47 10.23 0.19
CA MET A 75 4.65 9.91 1.34
C MET A 75 5.03 10.79 2.53
N LEU A 76 4.09 11.57 3.04
CA LEU A 76 4.27 12.32 4.29
C LEU A 76 3.31 11.78 5.36
N ARG A 77 3.83 11.60 6.58
CA ARG A 77 3.09 11.09 7.74
C ARG A 77 3.34 11.98 8.95
N SER A 78 2.31 12.17 9.76
CA SER A 78 2.39 12.90 11.03
C SER A 78 1.67 12.13 12.11
N HIS A 79 2.29 12.00 13.28
CA HIS A 79 1.71 11.35 14.45
C HIS A 79 1.60 12.36 15.60
N GLN A 80 0.42 12.42 16.22
CA GLN A 80 0.15 13.28 17.37
C GLN A 80 -0.48 12.44 18.48
N PHE A 81 0.00 12.63 19.71
CA PHE A 81 -0.52 11.99 20.91
C PHE A 81 -0.98 13.08 21.88
N LEU A 82 -2.22 12.98 22.33
CA LEU A 82 -2.93 13.94 23.16
C LEU A 82 -3.47 13.24 24.41
#